data_AF-A0A7G3BPM0-F1
#
_entry.id   AF-A0A7G3BPM0-F1
#
_cell.length_a   1.000
_cell.length_b   1.000
_cell.length_c   1.000
_cell.angle_alpha   90.00
_cell.angle_beta   90.00
_cell.angle_gamma   90.00
#
_symmetry.space_group_name_H-M   'P 1'
#
loop_
_entity.id
_entity.type
_entity.pdbx_description
1 polymer ?
#
loop_
_entity_poly.entity_id
_entity_poly.type
_entity_poly.pdbx_seq_one_letter_code
_entity_poly.pdbx_strand_id
1 'polypeptide(L)' 'FSITDGALDFIVEKAIEYKLGARGLRSLCEEILTDAMFELPSTDEKEIKVTKAYAEEKLSKTTIKKLKAVS' A
#
# COMPACT_ATOMS: atom_id res chain seq x y z
N PHE A 1 -6.20 -5.18 -11.49
CA PHE A 1 -5.02 -4.46 -10.99
C PHE A 1 -3.80 -5.37 -11.11
N SER A 2 -2.62 -4.79 -11.26
CA SER A 2 -1.34 -5.51 -11.24
C SER A 2 -0.41 -4.86 -10.23
N ILE A 3 0.46 -5.65 -9.61
CA ILE A 3 1.49 -5.16 -8.70
C ILE A 3 2.83 -5.60 -9.26
N THR A 4 3.78 -4.68 -9.40
CA THR A 4 5.14 -5.02 -9.83
C THR A 4 5.90 -5.71 -8.72
N ASP A 5 6.82 -6.61 -9.04
CA ASP A 5 7.67 -7.30 -8.04
C ASP A 5 8.36 -6.33 -7.10
N GLY A 6 8.94 -5.24 -7.62
CA GLY A 6 9.57 -4.22 -6.78
C GLY A 6 8.62 -3.50 -5.81
N ALA A 7 7.31 -3.47 -6.10
CA ALA A 7 6.31 -2.97 -5.16
C ALA A 7 5.96 -4.02 -4.10
N LEU A 8 5.87 -5.30 -4.47
CA LEU A 8 5.67 -6.40 -3.53
C LEU A 8 6.81 -6.47 -2.52
N ASP A 9 8.06 -6.45 -3.01
CA ASP A 9 9.25 -6.48 -2.15
C ASP A 9 9.25 -5.29 -1.19
N PHE A 10 8.95 -4.10 -1.68
CA PHE A 10 8.87 -2.89 -0.85
C PHE A 10 7.81 -3.01 0.26
N ILE A 11 6.61 -3.50 -0.07
CA ILE A 11 5.52 -3.66 0.91
C ILE A 11 5.93 -4.68 1.99
N VAL A 12 6.56 -5.79 1.60
CA VAL A 12 7.04 -6.82 2.52
C VAL A 12 8.16 -6.27 3.42
N GLU A 13 9.14 -5.58 2.84
CA GLU A 13 10.22 -4.93 3.60
C GLU A 13 9.66 -3.96 4.63
N LYS A 14 8.67 -3.13 4.27
CA LYS A 14 8.02 -2.20 5.19
C LYS A 14 7.25 -2.92 6.30
N ALA A 15 6.55 -4.01 5.98
CA ALA A 15 5.85 -4.81 7.00
C ALA A 15 6.82 -5.38 8.05
N ILE A 16 8.01 -5.82 7.60
CA ILE A 16 9.09 -6.32 8.47
C ILE A 16 9.71 -5.18 9.27
N GLU A 17 10.08 -4.06 8.62
CA GLU A 17 10.66 -2.87 9.25
C GLU A 17 9.77 -2.35 10.39
N TYR A 18 8.46 -2.38 10.19
CA TYR A 18 7.48 -1.93 11.18
C TYR A 18 6.99 -3.00 12.14
N LYS A 19 7.46 -4.24 12.02
CA LYS A 19 7.10 -5.38 12.89
C LYS A 19 5.59 -5.66 12.93
N LEU A 20 4.89 -5.43 11.82
CA LEU A 20 3.43 -5.57 11.77
C LEU A 20 2.97 -7.03 11.58
N GLY A 21 3.91 -7.94 11.24
CA GLY A 21 3.62 -9.35 10.98
C GLY A 21 2.71 -9.57 9.77
N ALA A 22 2.25 -10.82 9.58
CA ALA A 22 1.43 -11.21 8.42
C ALA A 22 0.07 -10.46 8.37
N ARG A 23 -0.48 -10.11 9.53
CA ARG A 23 -1.73 -9.33 9.63
C ARG A 23 -1.54 -7.89 9.15
N GLY A 24 -0.36 -7.32 9.40
CA GLY A 24 0.02 -5.98 8.96
C GLY A 24 0.13 -5.78 7.46
N LEU A 25 0.42 -6.84 6.71
CA LEU A 25 0.47 -6.78 5.24
C LEU A 25 -0.87 -6.34 4.65
N ARG A 26 -1.99 -6.83 5.22
CA ARG A 26 -3.33 -6.41 4.78
C ARG A 26 -3.52 -4.90 4.96
N SER A 27 -3.14 -4.36 6.12
CA SER A 27 -3.28 -2.94 6.42
C SER A 27 -2.41 -2.06 5.51
N LEU A 28 -1.20 -2.51 5.17
CA LEU A 28 -0.35 -1.80 4.20
C LEU A 28 -0.95 -1.80 2.80
N CYS A 29 -1.46 -2.95 2.34
CA CYS A 29 -2.14 -3.03 1.06
C CYS A 29 -3.41 -2.16 1.03
N GLU A 30 -4.17 -2.13 2.12
CA GLU A 30 -5.38 -1.30 2.24
C GLU A 30 -5.02 0.19 2.10
N GLU A 31 -3.98 0.68 2.79
CA GLU A 31 -3.55 2.08 2.63
C GLU A 31 -3.04 2.42 1.22
N ILE A 32 -2.37 1.49 0.53
CA ILE A 32 -1.89 1.73 -0.83
C ILE A 32 -3.05 1.77 -1.84
N LEU A 33 -4.05 0.91 -1.64
CA LEU A 33 -5.09 0.65 -2.64
C LEU A 33 -6.38 1.45 -2.41
N THR A 34 -6.67 1.89 -1.18
CA THR A 34 -7.98 2.47 -0.84
C THR A 34 -8.33 3.67 -1.70
N ASP A 35 -7.44 4.67 -1.79
CA ASP A 35 -7.68 5.86 -2.61
C ASP A 35 -7.90 5.49 -4.08
N ALA A 36 -7.00 4.67 -4.62
CA ALA A 36 -7.07 4.23 -6.00
C ALA A 36 -8.37 3.48 -6.31
N MET A 37 -8.82 2.59 -5.42
CA MET A 37 -10.07 1.84 -5.60
C MET A 37 -11.30 2.74 -5.48
N PHE A 38 -11.22 3.83 -4.73
CA PHE A 38 -12.28 4.83 -4.64
C PHE A 38 -12.33 5.74 -5.87
N GLU A 39 -11.17 6.12 -6.42
CA GLU A 39 -11.06 7.01 -7.58
C GLU A 39 -11.33 6.28 -8.90
N LEU A 40 -10.92 5.01 -9.04
CA LEU A 40 -11.06 4.22 -10.28
C LEU A 40 -12.47 4.21 -10.89
N PRO A 41 -13.55 4.01 -10.12
CA PRO A 41 -14.91 4.03 -10.66
C PRO A 41 -15.32 5.37 -11.27
N SER A 42 -14.60 6.44 -10.96
CA SER A 42 -14.83 7.80 -11.46
C SER A 42 -13.96 8.15 -12.67
N THR A 43 -13.08 7.23 -13.11
CA THR A 43 -12.21 7.41 -14.27
C THR A 43 -12.54 6.39 -15.37
N ASP A 44 -12.04 6.61 -16.57
CA ASP A 44 -12.12 5.64 -17.67
C ASP A 44 -11.12 4.47 -17.54
N GLU A 45 -10.26 4.50 -16.50
CA GLU A 45 -9.26 3.46 -16.27
C GLU A 45 -9.88 2.21 -15.66
N LYS A 46 -9.60 1.05 -16.26
CA LYS A 46 -10.11 -0.25 -15.80
C LYS A 46 -9.09 -1.05 -15.00
N GLU A 47 -7.83 -0.63 -15.02
CA GLU A 47 -6.73 -1.35 -14.40
C GLU A 47 -5.75 -0.39 -13.73
N ILE A 48 -5.52 -0.58 -12.44
CA ILE A 48 -4.41 0.05 -11.75
C ILE A 48 -3.16 -0.82 -11.78
N LYS A 49 -2.00 -0.20 -12.03
CA LYS A 49 -0.68 -0.80 -11.89
C LYS A 49 0.07 -0.19 -10.70
N VAL A 50 0.20 -0.97 -9.64
CA VAL A 50 0.93 -0.58 -8.43
C VAL A 50 2.42 -0.78 -8.65
N THR A 51 3.16 0.32 -8.69
CA THR A 51 4.62 0.34 -8.80
C THR A 51 5.26 0.65 -7.44
N LYS A 52 6.57 0.40 -7.31
CA LYS A 52 7.31 0.73 -6.09
C LYS A 52 7.17 2.22 -5.73
N ALA A 53 7.32 3.10 -6.70
CA ALA A 53 7.19 4.55 -6.51
C ALA A 53 5.79 4.93 -6.00
N TYR A 54 4.75 4.31 -6.56
CA TYR A 54 3.38 4.52 -6.10
C TYR A 54 3.18 4.04 -4.65
N ALA A 55 3.71 2.87 -4.31
CA ALA A 55 3.64 2.35 -2.95
C ALA A 55 4.44 3.21 -1.95
N GLU A 56 5.60 3.75 -2.33
CA GLU A 56 6.41 4.66 -1.52
C GLU A 56 5.68 5.98 -1.23
N GLU A 57 4.98 6.52 -2.23
CA GLU A 57 4.17 7.74 -2.07
C GLU A 57 3.04 7.53 -1.05
N LYS A 58 2.28 6.43 -1.21
CA LYS A 58 1.13 6.12 -0.34
C LYS A 58 1.55 5.74 1.08
N LEU A 59 2.67 5.02 1.24
CA LEU A 59 3.21 4.63 2.54
C LEU A 59 4.12 5.70 3.18
N SER A 60 3.83 6.99 2.97
CA SER A 60 4.59 8.07 3.61
C SER A 60 4.60 7.93 5.16
N LYS A 61 5.60 8.55 5.82
CA LYS A 61 5.83 8.47 7.29
C LYS A 61 4.59 8.79 8.14
N THR A 62 3.64 9.57 7.61
CA THR A 62 2.42 9.98 8.32
C THR A 62 1.39 8.86 8.39
N THR A 63 1.19 8.12 7.30
CA THR A 63 0.28 6.95 7.22
C THR A 63 0.75 5.84 8.16
N ILE A 64 2.07 5.61 8.20
CA ILE A 64 2.68 4.58 9.05
C ILE A 64 2.55 4.89 10.55
N LYS A 65 2.63 6.17 10.95
CA LYS A 65 2.40 6.56 12.36
C LYS A 65 0.99 6.23 12.82
N LYS A 66 -0.01 6.35 11.94
CA LYS A 66 -1.39 5.96 12.25
C LYS A 66 -1.50 4.45 12.41
N LEU A 67 -0.96 3.67 11.47
CA LEU A 67 -1.01 2.19 11.52
C LEU A 67 -0.42 1.60 12.81
N LYS A 68 0.68 2.15 13.34
CA LYS A 68 1.25 1.72 14.62
C LYS A 68 0.43 2.10 15.85
N ALA A 69 -0.43 3.11 15.76
CA ALA A 69 -1.26 3.55 16.88
C ALA A 69 -2.55 2.72 17.03
N VAL A 70 -2.93 1.97 15.99
CA VAL A 70 -4.14 1.11 15.97
C VAL A 70 -3.81 -0.38 16.15
N SER A 71 -2.51 -0.75 16.15
CA SER A 71 -2.03 -2.12 16.30
C SER A 71 -1.63 -2.48 17.72
#